data_AF-A0A167ULR5-F1
#
_entry.id   AF-A0A167ULR5-F1
#
_cell.length_a   1.000
_cell.length_b   1.000
_cell.length_c   1.000
_cell.angle_alpha   90.00
_cell.angle_beta   90.00
_cell.angle_gamma   90.00
#
_symmetry.space_group_name_H-M   'P 1'
#
loop_
_entity.id
_entity.type
_entity.pdbx_description
1 polymer ?
#
loop_
_entity_poly.entity_id
_entity_poly.type
_entity_poly.pdbx_seq_one_letter_code
_entity_poly.pdbx_strand_id
1 'polypeptide(L)'
;MFSAPNSTSPSIPSLVSLGGSRASSPPDVTVAEAPVDQANEPDANKNRHPQYYFEDGNVVFLIEDTVYNVHRYFFARDSTHFRAVQRTAAIEPCMLSGVNCADFDEFLAILYPTDFRRPAKKTTARWISVLHLAAEWDFTNIKFLAIGNLTATATVIDKIVLGRRYSITDWLPGAYEAVCTRADPLNLEEGMKLGVEDTVRTSAARQ
;
A
#
# COMPACT_ATOMS: atom_id res chain seq x y z
N MET A 1 16.67 45.60 -33.15
CA MET A 1 15.68 46.32 -32.32
C MET A 1 14.55 45.36 -32.00
N PHE A 2 14.57 44.72 -30.84
CA PHE A 2 13.38 44.19 -30.18
C PHE A 2 13.68 44.14 -28.67
N SER A 3 12.98 45.01 -27.95
CA SER A 3 13.17 45.32 -26.54
C SER A 3 12.55 44.24 -25.65
N ALA A 4 13.25 43.88 -24.58
CA ALA A 4 12.70 43.09 -23.47
C ALA A 4 11.85 43.99 -22.55
N PRO A 5 10.71 43.51 -22.01
CA PRO A 5 10.00 44.24 -20.96
C PRO A 5 10.41 43.77 -19.56
N ASN A 6 10.91 44.75 -18.81
CA ASN A 6 10.95 44.97 -17.37
C ASN A 6 10.48 43.88 -16.40
N SER A 7 11.40 43.53 -15.51
CA SER A 7 11.18 43.00 -14.17
C SER A 7 10.66 44.10 -13.25
N THR A 8 9.54 43.84 -12.57
CA THR A 8 9.01 44.72 -11.51
C THR A 8 8.72 43.87 -10.29
N SER A 9 9.56 44.01 -9.26
CA SER A 9 9.32 43.47 -7.92
C SER A 9 8.35 44.40 -7.17
N PRO A 10 7.36 43.89 -6.42
CA PRO A 10 6.61 44.71 -5.48
C PRO A 10 7.30 44.71 -4.11
N SER A 11 7.66 45.91 -3.64
CA SER A 11 8.14 46.21 -2.29
C SER A 11 7.04 45.99 -1.24
N ILE A 12 7.35 45.27 -0.17
CA ILE A 12 6.50 45.14 1.03
C ILE A 12 6.96 46.19 2.05
N PRO A 13 6.07 47.06 2.57
CA PRO A 13 6.44 48.02 3.61
C PRO A 13 6.46 47.36 5.00
N SER A 14 7.54 47.60 5.73
CA SER A 14 7.76 47.23 7.13
C SER A 14 6.79 47.96 8.06
N LEU A 15 6.14 47.25 8.97
CA LEU A 15 5.39 47.85 10.08
C LEU A 15 6.22 47.80 11.37
N VAL A 16 6.37 48.99 11.94
CA VAL A 16 7.15 49.32 13.13
C VAL A 16 6.49 48.84 14.42
N SER A 17 7.35 48.49 15.37
CA SER A 17 7.05 48.19 16.77
C SER A 17 6.73 49.47 17.55
N LEU A 18 5.68 49.44 18.38
CA LEU A 18 5.49 50.37 19.49
C LEU A 18 5.34 49.58 20.79
N GLY A 19 6.28 49.78 21.71
CA GLY A 19 6.21 49.31 23.09
C GLY A 19 5.37 50.23 23.98
N GLY A 20 5.04 49.74 25.18
CA GLY A 20 4.49 50.57 26.26
C GLY A 20 3.73 49.82 27.34
N SER A 21 4.47 49.18 28.25
CA SER A 21 4.21 48.79 29.65
C SER A 21 2.86 49.12 30.33
N ARG A 22 2.37 48.21 31.18
CA ARG A 22 2.40 48.32 32.67
C ARG A 22 1.69 47.13 33.36
N ALA A 23 2.29 46.70 34.47
CA ALA A 23 1.97 45.52 35.28
C ALA A 23 0.79 45.69 36.26
N SER A 24 0.15 44.56 36.60
CA SER A 24 -0.30 44.22 37.98
C SER A 24 -0.85 42.78 38.09
N SER A 25 -0.39 42.06 39.12
CA SER A 25 -0.97 40.84 39.74
C SER A 25 -1.02 41.09 41.26
N PRO A 26 -1.64 40.24 42.13
CA PRO A 26 -2.78 39.32 42.00
C PRO A 26 -3.86 39.61 43.10
N PRO A 27 -4.79 38.69 43.40
CA PRO A 27 -4.55 37.90 44.61
C PRO A 27 -4.80 36.39 44.49
N ASP A 28 -4.22 35.73 45.49
CA ASP A 28 -4.08 34.33 45.81
C ASP A 28 -5.42 33.57 45.94
N VAL A 29 -5.54 32.43 45.25
CA VAL A 29 -6.47 31.35 45.62
C VAL A 29 -5.72 30.04 45.46
N THR A 30 -5.08 29.61 46.55
CA THR A 30 -4.62 28.25 46.78
C THR A 30 -5.79 27.27 46.66
N VAL A 31 -5.84 26.54 45.54
CA VAL A 31 -6.59 25.29 45.43
C VAL A 31 -5.58 24.16 45.56
N ALA A 32 -5.82 23.33 46.56
CA ALA A 32 -4.98 22.21 46.96
C ALA A 32 -4.64 21.28 45.78
N GLU A 33 -3.35 21.00 45.64
CA GLU A 33 -2.81 19.97 44.76
C GLU A 33 -3.19 18.61 45.35
N ALA A 34 -4.22 17.98 44.78
CA ALA A 34 -4.46 16.56 44.99
C ALA A 34 -3.40 15.77 44.19
N PRO A 35 -2.85 14.68 44.73
CA PRO A 35 -1.93 13.84 43.98
C PRO A 35 -2.72 13.20 42.85
N VAL A 36 -2.48 13.65 41.61
CA VAL A 36 -3.00 12.98 40.43
C VAL A 36 -2.22 11.67 40.34
N ASP A 37 -2.89 10.61 40.77
CA ASP A 37 -2.53 9.22 40.58
C ASP A 37 -1.90 9.04 39.19
N GLN A 38 -0.66 8.58 39.18
CA GLN A 38 -0.07 7.89 38.05
C GLN A 38 -0.83 6.58 37.84
N ALA A 39 -2.03 6.69 37.26
CA ALA A 39 -2.85 5.57 36.88
C ALA A 39 -2.87 5.47 35.35
N ASN A 40 -2.01 4.59 34.85
CA ASN A 40 -2.09 3.92 33.54
C ASN A 40 -2.24 4.84 32.31
N GLU A 41 -1.10 5.25 31.74
CA GLU A 41 -0.99 5.39 30.28
C GLU A 41 -1.37 4.03 29.66
N PRO A 42 -2.48 3.91 28.93
CA PRO A 42 -2.94 2.63 28.43
C PRO A 42 -2.15 2.29 27.18
N ASP A 43 -1.02 1.56 27.29
CA ASP A 43 -0.40 0.78 26.21
C ASP A 43 -0.43 1.38 24.77
N ALA A 44 -0.36 2.71 24.63
CA ALA A 44 -0.76 3.42 23.40
C ALA A 44 0.22 3.28 22.23
N ASN A 45 1.30 2.52 22.45
CA ASN A 45 2.41 2.33 21.52
C ASN A 45 2.62 0.87 21.08
N LYS A 46 1.89 -0.12 21.63
CA LYS A 46 2.20 -1.53 21.38
C LYS A 46 1.77 -2.04 19.99
N ASN A 47 0.88 -1.32 19.32
CA ASN A 47 0.24 -1.78 18.09
C ASN A 47 0.55 -0.93 16.86
N ARG A 48 1.44 0.07 16.95
CA ARG A 48 1.81 0.90 15.79
C ARG A 48 2.82 0.14 14.92
N HIS A 49 2.59 0.13 13.61
CA HIS A 49 3.56 -0.47 12.70
C HIS A 49 4.91 0.29 12.75
N PRO A 50 6.04 -0.38 12.98
CA PRO A 50 7.32 0.30 13.24
C PRO A 50 7.85 1.10 12.05
N GLN A 51 7.48 0.73 10.82
CA GLN A 51 7.97 1.38 9.60
C GLN A 51 6.91 2.23 8.89
N TYR A 52 5.63 1.92 9.09
CA TYR A 52 4.52 2.48 8.29
C TYR A 52 3.48 3.15 9.18
N TYR A 53 3.96 3.75 10.25
CA TYR A 53 3.23 4.68 11.09
C TYR A 53 3.94 6.04 11.00
N PHE A 54 3.42 6.92 10.15
CA PHE A 54 3.94 8.26 9.93
C PHE A 54 3.16 9.25 10.79
N GLU A 55 3.85 10.15 11.50
CA GLU A 55 3.19 11.16 12.35
C GLU A 55 2.35 12.16 11.53
N ASP A 56 2.74 12.40 10.27
CA ASP A 56 2.02 13.23 9.29
C ASP A 56 1.04 12.43 8.40
N GLY A 57 0.87 11.13 8.69
CA GLY A 57 -0.11 10.28 8.02
C GLY A 57 -1.55 10.79 8.22
N ASN A 58 -2.38 10.59 7.20
CA ASN A 58 -3.76 11.10 7.16
C ASN A 58 -4.78 10.06 6.69
N VAL A 59 -4.38 8.79 6.68
CA VAL A 59 -5.29 7.64 6.61
C VAL A 59 -4.76 6.53 7.51
N VAL A 60 -5.65 5.96 8.32
CA VAL A 60 -5.33 4.88 9.23
C VAL A 60 -5.90 3.57 8.70
N PHE A 61 -5.07 2.54 8.63
CA PHE A 61 -5.50 1.17 8.37
C PHE A 61 -5.27 0.32 9.61
N LEU A 62 -6.28 -0.49 9.95
CA LEU A 62 -6.16 -1.52 10.98
C LEU A 62 -6.16 -2.88 10.27
N ILE A 63 -5.04 -3.59 10.39
CA ILE A 63 -4.86 -4.93 9.83
C ILE A 63 -4.43 -5.84 10.96
N GLU A 64 -5.21 -6.90 11.20
CA GLU A 64 -5.07 -7.71 12.42
C GLU A 64 -5.14 -6.78 13.63
N ASP A 65 -4.14 -6.80 14.52
CA ASP A 65 -4.03 -5.89 15.66
C ASP A 65 -3.04 -4.73 15.42
N THR A 66 -2.58 -4.54 14.17
CA THR A 66 -1.55 -3.55 13.82
C THR A 66 -2.15 -2.32 13.15
N VAL A 67 -1.80 -1.15 13.69
CA VAL A 67 -2.21 0.17 13.21
C VAL A 67 -1.15 0.74 12.29
N TYR A 68 -1.56 1.03 11.07
CA TYR A 68 -0.78 1.74 10.06
C TYR A 68 -1.32 3.16 9.96
N ASN A 69 -0.43 4.16 9.95
CA ASN A 69 -0.80 5.55 9.66
C ASN A 69 0.01 6.02 8.46
N VAL A 70 -0.64 6.22 7.31
CA VAL A 70 0.02 6.45 6.03
C VAL A 70 -0.61 7.62 5.27
N HIS A 71 -0.02 7.99 4.15
CA HIS A 71 -0.49 9.09 3.32
C HIS A 71 -1.56 8.63 2.32
N ARG A 72 -2.77 9.16 2.50
CA ARG A 72 -3.95 8.95 1.65
C ARG A 72 -3.67 9.18 0.17
N TYR A 73 -2.80 10.14 -0.13
CA TYR A 73 -2.44 10.50 -1.50
C TYR A 73 -1.96 9.30 -2.32
N PHE A 74 -1.06 8.46 -1.79
CA PHE A 74 -0.52 7.32 -2.53
C PHE A 74 -1.56 6.28 -2.88
N PHE A 75 -2.61 6.16 -2.05
CA PHE A 75 -3.73 5.27 -2.33
C PHE A 75 -4.70 5.89 -3.33
N ALA A 76 -5.10 7.14 -3.10
CA ALA A 76 -6.09 7.82 -3.94
C ALA A 76 -5.59 8.09 -5.38
N ARG A 77 -4.28 8.30 -5.54
CA ARG A 77 -3.65 8.65 -6.82
C ARG A 77 -3.91 7.58 -7.88
N ASP A 78 -3.64 6.32 -7.54
CA ASP A 78 -3.61 5.21 -8.50
C ASP A 78 -4.68 4.14 -8.27
N SER A 79 -5.53 4.27 -7.24
CA SER A 79 -6.65 3.37 -6.99
C SER A 79 -8.00 4.08 -7.11
N THR A 80 -8.85 3.58 -8.01
CA THR A 80 -10.25 4.00 -8.12
C THR A 80 -11.06 3.57 -6.91
N HIS A 81 -10.79 2.37 -6.38
CA HIS A 81 -11.41 1.84 -5.17
C HIS A 81 -11.19 2.78 -3.98
N PHE A 82 -9.95 3.10 -3.64
CA PHE A 82 -9.66 3.98 -2.51
C PHE A 82 -10.12 5.40 -2.73
N ARG A 83 -10.15 5.89 -3.99
CA ARG A 83 -10.74 7.19 -4.30
C ARG A 83 -12.25 7.24 -4.02
N ALA A 84 -12.96 6.13 -4.24
CA ALA A 84 -14.39 6.04 -3.97
C ALA A 84 -14.68 5.93 -2.46
N VAL A 85 -14.00 5.01 -1.75
CA VAL A 85 -14.12 4.81 -0.29
C VAL A 85 -13.86 6.10 0.49
N GLN A 86 -12.94 6.91 -0.01
CA GLN A 86 -12.55 8.17 0.58
C GLN A 86 -13.55 9.33 0.42
N ARG A 87 -14.55 9.21 -0.46
CA ARG A 87 -15.65 10.18 -0.55
C ARG A 87 -16.71 9.93 0.51
N THR A 88 -16.73 8.73 1.11
CA THR A 88 -17.77 8.27 2.03
C THR A 88 -17.28 8.12 3.46
N ALA A 89 -16.02 7.73 3.69
CA ALA A 89 -15.45 7.55 5.02
C ALA A 89 -14.91 8.89 5.55
N ALA A 90 -15.64 9.50 6.50
CA ALA A 90 -15.28 10.81 7.02
C ALA A 90 -14.07 10.77 7.99
N ILE A 91 -13.96 9.83 8.93
CA ILE A 91 -12.93 9.90 10.00
C ILE A 91 -12.48 8.52 10.53
N GLU A 92 -13.11 7.40 10.14
CA GLU A 92 -12.83 6.09 10.77
C GLU A 92 -11.67 5.30 10.10
N PRO A 93 -10.92 4.51 10.89
CA PRO A 93 -9.90 3.59 10.35
C PRO A 93 -10.49 2.65 9.30
N CYS A 94 -9.81 2.54 8.16
CA CYS A 94 -10.19 1.60 7.12
C CYS A 94 -9.77 0.19 7.53
N MET A 95 -10.74 -0.66 7.89
CA MET A 95 -10.48 -2.08 8.10
C MET A 95 -10.35 -2.79 6.76
N LEU A 96 -9.23 -3.48 6.55
CA LEU A 96 -9.00 -4.31 5.36
C LEU A 96 -9.21 -5.77 5.75
N SER A 97 -10.35 -6.34 5.37
CA SER A 97 -10.64 -7.75 5.61
C SER A 97 -9.85 -8.66 4.67
N GLY A 98 -9.30 -9.75 5.19
CA GLY A 98 -8.64 -10.78 4.38
C GLY A 98 -7.19 -10.46 3.97
N VAL A 99 -6.59 -9.42 4.54
CA VAL A 99 -5.19 -9.06 4.33
C VAL A 99 -4.41 -9.26 5.62
N ASN A 100 -3.22 -9.84 5.54
CA ASN A 100 -2.29 -9.93 6.67
C ASN A 100 -1.25 -8.80 6.60
N CYS A 101 -0.57 -8.56 7.73
CA CYS A 101 0.44 -7.50 7.82
C CYS A 101 1.58 -7.66 6.79
N ALA A 102 2.08 -8.88 6.59
CA ALA A 102 3.22 -9.14 5.71
C ALA A 102 2.92 -8.81 4.23
N ASP A 103 1.74 -9.18 3.74
CA ASP A 103 1.32 -8.88 2.37
C ASP A 103 1.09 -7.37 2.18
N PHE A 104 0.54 -6.70 3.19
CA PHE A 104 0.36 -5.25 3.15
C PHE A 104 1.69 -4.51 3.19
N ASP A 105 2.65 -4.94 4.01
CA ASP A 105 3.99 -4.35 4.08
C ASP A 105 4.72 -4.45 2.73
N GLU A 106 4.58 -5.57 2.03
CA GLU A 106 5.15 -5.76 0.70
C GLU A 106 4.53 -4.81 -0.34
N PHE A 107 3.24 -4.51 -0.21
CA PHE A 107 2.54 -3.52 -1.04
C PHE A 107 2.97 -2.09 -0.68
N LEU A 108 3.04 -1.76 0.61
CA LEU A 108 3.50 -0.45 1.09
C LEU A 108 4.94 -0.16 0.68
N ALA A 109 5.82 -1.17 0.64
CA ALA A 109 7.19 -1.01 0.18
C ALA A 109 7.30 -0.55 -1.30
N ILE A 110 6.24 -0.73 -2.10
CA ILE A 110 6.16 -0.20 -3.47
C ILE A 110 5.75 1.28 -3.46
N LEU A 111 4.83 1.66 -2.57
CA LEU A 111 4.37 3.04 -2.42
C LEU A 111 5.39 3.93 -1.70
N TYR A 112 6.16 3.34 -0.79
CA TYR A 112 7.18 3.99 0.04
C TYR A 112 8.56 3.34 -0.21
N PRO A 113 9.14 3.52 -1.41
CA PRO A 113 10.47 2.98 -1.70
C PRO A 113 11.51 3.65 -0.80
N THR A 114 12.26 2.84 -0.06
CA THR A 114 13.35 3.31 0.82
C THR A 114 14.66 3.54 0.07
N ASP A 115 14.94 2.76 -0.98
CA ASP A 115 16.07 2.96 -1.90
C ASP A 115 15.57 2.97 -3.35
N PHE A 116 15.57 4.16 -3.96
CA PHE A 116 15.17 4.37 -5.34
C PHE A 116 16.12 3.74 -6.37
N ARG A 117 17.40 3.55 -5.99
CA ARG A 117 18.40 2.95 -6.88
C ARG A 117 18.34 1.43 -6.87
N ARG A 118 17.92 0.86 -5.72
CA ARG A 118 17.85 -0.59 -5.51
C ARG A 118 16.53 -0.94 -4.83
N PRO A 119 15.45 -1.11 -5.62
CA PRO A 119 14.19 -1.60 -5.09
C PRO A 119 14.40 -2.92 -4.33
N ALA A 120 13.67 -3.09 -3.23
CA ALA A 120 13.75 -4.30 -2.44
C ALA A 120 13.43 -5.53 -3.32
N LYS A 121 14.33 -6.52 -3.31
CA LYS A 121 14.09 -7.78 -4.02
C LYS A 121 12.96 -8.53 -3.33
N LYS A 122 11.94 -8.90 -4.09
CA LYS A 122 10.80 -9.70 -3.62
C LYS A 122 10.85 -11.09 -4.24
N THR A 123 10.41 -12.09 -3.47
CA THR A 123 10.22 -13.45 -3.97
C THR A 123 9.00 -13.53 -4.88
N THR A 124 8.88 -14.60 -5.67
CA THR A 124 7.68 -14.86 -6.49
C THR A 124 6.40 -14.82 -5.65
N ALA A 125 6.40 -15.48 -4.48
CA ALA A 125 5.25 -15.49 -3.58
C ALA A 125 4.82 -14.08 -3.14
N ARG A 126 5.78 -13.21 -2.79
CA ARG A 126 5.48 -11.82 -2.42
C ARG A 126 4.94 -11.00 -3.59
N TRP A 127 5.46 -11.22 -4.80
CA TRP A 127 4.89 -10.59 -6.00
C TRP A 127 3.47 -11.09 -6.31
N ILE A 128 3.14 -12.34 -6.00
CA ILE A 128 1.76 -12.86 -6.10
C ILE A 128 0.85 -12.13 -5.10
N SER A 129 1.28 -11.95 -3.85
CA SER A 129 0.52 -11.16 -2.86
C SER A 129 0.29 -9.73 -3.32
N VAL A 130 1.33 -9.06 -3.83
CA VAL A 130 1.22 -7.70 -4.40
C VAL A 130 0.24 -7.69 -5.56
N LEU A 131 0.30 -8.66 -6.47
CA LEU A 131 -0.63 -8.77 -7.60
C LEU A 131 -2.07 -8.90 -7.11
N HIS A 132 -2.30 -9.72 -6.09
CA HIS A 132 -3.63 -9.91 -5.52
C HIS A 132 -4.20 -8.62 -4.93
N LEU A 133 -3.44 -7.93 -4.08
CA LEU A 133 -3.86 -6.66 -3.46
C LEU A 133 -4.04 -5.56 -4.50
N ALA A 134 -3.15 -5.48 -5.49
CA ALA A 134 -3.26 -4.50 -6.56
C ALA A 134 -4.51 -4.71 -7.41
N ALA A 135 -4.89 -5.96 -7.67
CA ALA A 135 -6.11 -6.28 -8.40
C ALA A 135 -7.37 -6.02 -7.55
N GLU A 136 -7.35 -6.41 -6.27
CA GLU A 136 -8.48 -6.21 -5.34
C GLU A 136 -8.78 -4.72 -5.12
N TRP A 137 -7.75 -3.89 -5.08
CA TRP A 137 -7.88 -2.46 -4.82
C TRP A 137 -7.74 -1.58 -6.07
N ASP A 138 -7.89 -2.13 -7.27
CA ASP A 138 -7.83 -1.39 -8.54
C ASP A 138 -6.58 -0.52 -8.74
N PHE A 139 -5.41 -0.98 -8.30
CA PHE A 139 -4.13 -0.33 -8.63
C PHE A 139 -3.57 -0.87 -9.94
N THR A 140 -4.07 -0.36 -11.07
CA THR A 140 -3.69 -0.82 -12.41
C THR A 140 -2.17 -0.81 -12.66
N ASN A 141 -1.47 0.26 -12.28
CA ASN A 141 -0.03 0.39 -12.50
C ASN A 141 0.78 -0.61 -11.65
N ILE A 142 0.38 -0.84 -10.40
CA ILE A 142 1.06 -1.80 -9.52
C ILE A 142 0.74 -3.23 -9.96
N LYS A 143 -0.48 -3.49 -10.44
CA LYS A 143 -0.85 -4.76 -11.08
C LYS A 143 0.09 -5.06 -12.25
N PHE A 144 0.31 -4.11 -13.16
CA PHE A 144 1.25 -4.30 -14.28
C PHE A 144 2.70 -4.48 -13.83
N LEU A 145 3.15 -3.74 -12.81
CA LEU A 145 4.47 -3.94 -12.22
C LEU A 145 4.65 -5.37 -11.69
N ALA A 146 3.66 -5.90 -10.98
CA ALA A 146 3.69 -7.26 -10.46
C ALA A 146 3.69 -8.29 -11.59
N ILE A 147 2.86 -8.10 -12.62
CA ILE A 147 2.86 -8.95 -13.83
C ILE A 147 4.24 -8.95 -14.50
N GLY A 148 4.90 -7.80 -14.66
CA GLY A 148 6.24 -7.73 -15.23
C GLY A 148 7.26 -8.60 -14.47
N ASN A 149 7.26 -8.52 -13.14
CA ASN A 149 8.18 -9.29 -12.30
C ASN A 149 7.85 -10.80 -12.30
N LEU A 150 6.56 -11.15 -12.29
CA LEU A 150 6.09 -12.53 -12.31
C LEU A 150 6.28 -13.20 -13.67
N THR A 151 6.30 -12.45 -14.77
CA THR A 151 6.54 -13.01 -16.11
C THR A 151 7.87 -13.76 -16.16
N ALA A 152 8.90 -13.26 -15.46
CA ALA A 152 10.22 -13.86 -15.42
C ALA A 152 10.38 -14.95 -14.33
N THR A 153 9.56 -14.94 -13.28
CA THR A 153 9.83 -15.69 -12.04
C THR A 153 8.73 -16.68 -11.62
N ALA A 154 7.52 -16.54 -12.16
CA ALA A 154 6.40 -17.43 -11.86
C ALA A 154 6.53 -18.77 -12.59
N THR A 155 6.09 -19.84 -11.94
CA THR A 155 6.05 -21.17 -12.57
C THR A 155 5.01 -21.20 -13.69
N VAL A 156 5.12 -22.18 -14.59
CA VAL A 156 4.13 -22.36 -15.67
C VAL A 156 2.72 -22.54 -15.12
N ILE A 157 2.57 -23.26 -14.02
CA ILE A 157 1.29 -23.49 -13.35
C ILE A 157 0.76 -22.19 -12.73
N ASP A 158 1.60 -21.43 -12.04
CA ASP A 158 1.20 -20.13 -11.49
C ASP A 158 0.76 -19.19 -12.61
N LYS A 159 1.43 -19.19 -13.76
CA LYS A 159 1.05 -18.38 -14.93
C LYS A 159 -0.35 -18.72 -15.44
N ILE A 160 -0.73 -20.00 -15.44
CA ILE A 160 -2.10 -20.40 -15.82
C ILE A 160 -3.10 -19.91 -14.76
N VAL A 161 -2.86 -20.22 -13.50
CA VAL A 161 -3.78 -19.90 -12.39
C VAL A 161 -3.99 -18.39 -12.25
N LEU A 162 -2.89 -17.63 -12.17
CA LEU A 162 -2.92 -16.17 -12.04
C LEU A 162 -3.43 -15.52 -13.34
N GLY A 163 -3.07 -16.08 -14.50
CA GLY A 163 -3.52 -15.59 -15.79
C GLY A 163 -5.03 -15.67 -15.96
N ARG A 164 -5.64 -16.79 -15.54
CA ARG A 164 -7.10 -16.91 -15.50
C ARG A 164 -7.72 -15.98 -14.46
N ARG A 165 -7.19 -15.98 -13.23
CA ARG A 165 -7.77 -15.23 -12.09
C ARG A 165 -7.78 -13.72 -12.33
N TYR A 166 -6.71 -13.17 -12.88
CA TYR A 166 -6.53 -11.72 -13.03
C TYR A 166 -6.63 -11.24 -14.48
N SER A 167 -7.10 -12.11 -15.40
CA SER A 167 -7.27 -11.84 -16.83
C SER A 167 -5.97 -11.43 -17.54
N ILE A 168 -4.87 -12.14 -17.28
CA ILE A 168 -3.56 -11.94 -17.94
C ILE A 168 -3.47 -12.90 -19.12
N THR A 169 -4.07 -12.53 -20.24
CA THR A 169 -4.21 -13.40 -21.42
C THR A 169 -2.88 -13.78 -22.06
N ASP A 170 -1.88 -12.90 -21.99
CA ASP A 170 -0.59 -13.06 -22.66
C ASP A 170 0.21 -14.26 -22.15
N TRP A 171 -0.02 -14.67 -20.90
CA TRP A 171 0.64 -15.83 -20.31
C TRP A 171 0.03 -17.16 -20.72
N LEU A 172 -1.28 -17.17 -21.00
CA LEU A 172 -2.05 -18.42 -21.07
C LEU A 172 -1.59 -19.33 -22.23
N PRO A 173 -1.46 -18.87 -23.49
CA PRO A 173 -1.11 -19.77 -24.60
C PRO A 173 0.24 -20.47 -24.38
N GLY A 174 1.28 -19.70 -24.07
CA GLY A 174 2.62 -20.25 -23.85
C GLY A 174 2.70 -21.12 -22.59
N ALA A 175 1.91 -20.82 -21.56
CA ALA A 175 1.89 -21.65 -20.36
C ALA A 175 1.17 -22.99 -20.62
N TYR A 176 0.01 -23.00 -21.27
CA TYR A 176 -0.68 -24.24 -21.63
C TYR A 176 0.15 -25.11 -22.56
N GLU A 177 0.77 -24.53 -23.59
CA GLU A 177 1.68 -25.26 -24.48
C GLU A 177 2.82 -25.93 -23.71
N ALA A 178 3.47 -25.20 -22.79
CA ALA A 178 4.55 -25.74 -21.97
C ALA A 178 4.08 -26.89 -21.05
N VAL A 179 2.87 -26.82 -20.48
CA VAL A 179 2.34 -27.94 -19.68
C VAL A 179 1.92 -29.13 -20.55
N CYS A 180 1.39 -28.89 -21.75
CA CYS A 180 0.98 -29.98 -22.64
C CYS A 180 2.16 -30.71 -23.27
N THR A 181 3.28 -30.03 -23.53
CA THR A 181 4.44 -30.59 -24.24
C THR A 181 5.52 -31.17 -23.33
N ARG A 182 5.54 -30.84 -22.02
CA ARG A 182 6.56 -31.35 -21.11
C ARG A 182 6.44 -32.88 -20.90
N ALA A 183 7.57 -33.56 -20.71
CA ALA A 183 7.60 -35.01 -20.50
C ALA A 183 6.82 -35.45 -19.24
N ASP A 184 7.03 -34.76 -18.12
CA ASP A 184 6.42 -35.15 -16.85
C ASP A 184 4.93 -34.79 -16.78
N PRO A 185 4.05 -35.70 -16.33
CA PRO A 185 2.64 -35.38 -16.11
C PRO A 185 2.46 -34.37 -14.98
N LEU A 186 1.24 -33.82 -14.83
CA LEU A 186 0.88 -32.99 -13.68
C LEU A 186 1.07 -33.78 -12.39
N ASN A 187 1.81 -33.20 -11.44
CA ASN A 187 1.86 -33.75 -10.09
C ASN A 187 0.64 -33.32 -9.28
N LEU A 188 0.46 -33.89 -8.09
CA LEU A 188 -0.70 -33.63 -7.25
C LEU A 188 -0.82 -32.16 -6.84
N GLU A 189 0.29 -31.51 -6.49
CA GLU A 189 0.30 -30.10 -6.07
C GLU A 189 -0.11 -29.17 -7.22
N GLU A 190 0.40 -29.43 -8.42
CA GLU A 190 0.06 -28.67 -9.61
C GLU A 190 -1.41 -28.87 -10.00
N GLY A 191 -1.90 -30.11 -9.93
CA GLY A 191 -3.30 -30.42 -10.18
C GLY A 191 -4.24 -29.73 -9.18
N MET A 192 -3.86 -29.68 -7.90
CA MET A 192 -4.61 -28.94 -6.88
C MET A 192 -4.65 -27.43 -7.17
N LYS A 193 -3.54 -26.85 -7.63
CA LYS A 193 -3.47 -25.41 -7.99
C LYS A 193 -4.27 -25.07 -9.23
N LEU A 194 -4.19 -25.88 -10.28
CA LEU A 194 -4.96 -25.70 -11.52
C LEU A 194 -6.47 -25.89 -11.29
N GLY A 195 -6.84 -26.74 -10.34
CA GLY A 195 -8.21 -27.16 -10.15
C GLY A 195 -8.64 -28.20 -11.19
N VAL A 196 -9.83 -28.75 -10.98
CA VAL A 196 -10.31 -29.93 -11.72
C VAL A 196 -10.47 -29.64 -13.22
N GLU A 197 -11.07 -28.49 -13.59
CA GLU A 197 -11.36 -28.15 -14.99
C GLU A 197 -10.08 -28.10 -15.83
N ASP A 198 -9.06 -27.37 -15.38
CA ASP A 198 -7.81 -27.21 -16.12
C ASP A 198 -6.97 -28.48 -16.09
N THR A 199 -6.96 -29.20 -14.97
CA THR A 199 -6.28 -30.50 -14.89
C THR A 199 -6.84 -31.48 -15.94
N VAL A 200 -8.18 -31.55 -16.07
CA VAL A 200 -8.83 -32.41 -17.08
C VAL A 200 -8.49 -31.94 -18.49
N ARG A 201 -8.61 -30.64 -18.80
CA ARG A 201 -8.29 -30.11 -20.13
C ARG A 201 -6.84 -30.32 -20.52
N THR A 202 -5.92 -30.04 -19.61
CA THR A 202 -4.49 -30.24 -19.85
C THR A 202 -4.16 -31.71 -20.01
N SER A 203 -4.77 -32.61 -19.22
CA SER A 203 -4.55 -34.05 -19.37
C SER A 203 -5.07 -34.58 -20.72
N ALA A 204 -6.23 -34.10 -21.19
CA ALA A 204 -6.79 -34.50 -22.48
C ALA A 204 -6.01 -33.95 -23.70
N ALA A 205 -5.31 -32.82 -23.53
CA ALA A 205 -4.51 -32.21 -24.59
C ALA A 205 -3.09 -32.80 -24.71
N ARG A 206 -2.62 -33.53 -23.69
CA ARG A 206 -1.35 -34.28 -23.74
C ARG A 206 -1.54 -35.54 -24.59
N GLN A 207 -0.78 -35.67 -25.67
CA GLN A 207 -0.72 -36.87 -26.51
C GLN A 207 0.57 -37.63 -26.25
#